data_AF-A0A933QAX6-F1
#
_entry.id   AF-A0A933QAX6-F1
#
_cell.length_a   1.000
_cell.length_b   1.000
_cell.length_c   1.000
_cell.angle_alpha   90.00
_cell.angle_beta   90.00
_cell.angle_gamma   90.00
#
_symmetry.space_group_name_H-M   'P 1'
#
loop_
_entity.id
_entity.type
_entity.pdbx_description
1 polymer ?
#
loop_
_entity_poly.entity_id
_entity_poly.type
_entity_poly.pdbx_seq_one_letter_code
_entity_poly.pdbx_strand_id
1 'polypeptide(L)'
;MPFSTPSWPAAWCCRHSAATRTDHAAIGSLVARIWKLPPEVIEAVLLHHRPVAAEHAEPHAASLATLVAVGRRLRDGPSDEWADWAPLAESHLGLDEQAICFDLATVARPSQFAYPPG
;
A
#
# COMPACT_ATOMS: atom_id res chain seq x y z
N MET A 1 16.12 -17.99 -29.40
CA MET A 1 15.01 -18.15 -28.44
C MET A 1 15.14 -17.00 -27.44
N PRO A 2 14.28 -15.97 -27.44
CA PRO A 2 14.37 -14.92 -26.43
C PRO A 2 13.79 -15.43 -25.10
N PHE A 3 14.52 -15.19 -24.02
CA PHE A 3 14.01 -15.37 -22.66
C PHE A 3 13.04 -14.24 -22.33
N SER A 4 11.77 -14.57 -22.12
CA SER A 4 10.78 -13.62 -21.58
C SER A 4 11.12 -13.33 -20.12
N THR A 5 11.38 -12.06 -19.79
CA THR A 5 11.40 -11.60 -18.40
C THR A 5 9.99 -11.71 -17.83
N PRO A 6 9.76 -12.38 -16.68
CA PRO A 6 8.45 -12.36 -16.06
C PRO A 6 8.21 -10.95 -15.50
N SER A 7 7.27 -10.23 -16.11
CA SER A 7 6.60 -9.13 -15.41
C SER A 7 5.75 -9.77 -14.30
N TRP A 8 5.90 -9.31 -13.07
CA TRP A 8 5.11 -9.80 -11.94
C TRP A 8 3.88 -8.89 -11.76
N PRO A 9 2.69 -9.22 -12.29
CA PRO A 9 1.50 -8.45 -11.99
C PRO A 9 1.07 -8.69 -10.55
N ALA A 10 0.51 -7.67 -9.89
CA ALA A 10 -0.08 -7.74 -8.55
C ALA A 10 -1.01 -8.96 -8.31
N ALA A 11 -1.59 -9.49 -9.40
CA ALA A 11 -2.37 -10.72 -9.42
C ALA A 11 -1.64 -11.97 -8.88
N TRP A 12 -0.30 -12.00 -8.94
CA TRP A 12 0.49 -13.12 -8.42
C TRP A 12 0.52 -13.14 -6.88
N CYS A 13 0.64 -11.99 -6.21
CA CYS A 13 0.60 -11.89 -4.76
C CYS A 13 -0.76 -12.29 -4.19
N CYS A 14 -1.85 -11.83 -4.80
CA CYS A 14 -3.21 -12.19 -4.38
C CYS A 14 -3.48 -13.69 -4.58
N ARG A 15 -3.08 -14.26 -5.73
CA ARG A 15 -3.22 -15.69 -6.01
C ARG A 15 -2.38 -16.55 -5.07
N HIS A 16 -1.14 -16.13 -4.78
CA HIS A 16 -0.26 -16.85 -3.87
C HIS A 16 -0.81 -16.87 -2.45
N SER A 17 -1.26 -15.72 -1.92
CA SER A 17 -1.84 -15.63 -0.57
C SER A 17 -3.13 -16.49 -0.45
N ALA A 18 -3.97 -16.49 -1.48
CA ALA A 18 -5.16 -17.35 -1.54
C ALA A 18 -4.83 -18.84 -1.66
N ALA A 19 -3.74 -19.20 -2.36
CA ALA A 19 -3.32 -20.59 -2.57
C ALA A 19 -2.53 -21.18 -1.38
N THR A 20 -1.77 -20.37 -0.65
CA THR A 20 -0.91 -20.84 0.45
C THR A 20 -1.51 -20.60 1.84
N ARG A 21 -2.67 -19.94 1.93
CA ARG A 21 -3.27 -19.46 3.20
C ARG A 21 -2.29 -18.65 4.05
N THR A 22 -1.26 -18.07 3.44
CA THR A 22 -0.26 -17.31 4.16
C THR A 22 -0.49 -15.83 3.91
N ASP A 23 -0.93 -15.13 4.96
CA ASP A 23 -1.12 -13.69 4.95
C ASP A 23 0.24 -12.97 4.80
N HIS A 24 0.45 -12.28 3.69
CA HIS A 24 1.73 -11.59 3.43
C HIS A 24 1.97 -10.45 4.42
N ALA A 25 0.93 -9.86 5.02
CA ALA A 25 1.09 -8.87 6.08
C ALA A 25 1.66 -9.54 7.36
N ALA A 26 1.19 -10.74 7.69
CA ALA A 26 1.72 -11.53 8.80
C ALA A 26 3.19 -11.93 8.58
N ILE A 27 3.55 -12.39 7.37
CA ILE A 27 4.96 -12.68 7.04
C ILE A 27 5.81 -11.40 7.10
N GLY A 28 5.33 -10.31 6.49
CA GLY A 28 6.05 -9.04 6.45
C GLY A 28 6.36 -8.50 7.84
N SER A 29 5.38 -8.55 8.75
CA SER A 29 5.58 -8.13 10.15
C SER A 29 6.58 -9.03 10.89
N LEU A 30 6.60 -10.34 10.63
CA LEU A 30 7.60 -11.25 11.17
C LEU A 30 9.01 -10.87 10.68
N VAL A 31 9.18 -10.60 9.40
CA VAL A 31 10.46 -10.15 8.82
C VAL A 31 10.90 -8.82 9.43
N ALA A 32 10.00 -7.83 9.52
CA ALA A 32 10.27 -6.54 10.16
C ALA A 32 10.73 -6.72 11.61
N ARG A 33 10.13 -7.65 12.35
CA ARG A 33 10.53 -8.00 13.71
C ARG A 33 11.92 -8.64 13.77
N ILE A 34 12.24 -9.56 12.86
CA ILE A 34 13.58 -10.20 12.79
C ILE A 34 14.66 -9.14 12.52
N TRP A 35 14.35 -8.14 11.69
CA TRP A 35 15.23 -7.02 11.41
C TRP A 35 15.24 -5.94 12.48
N LYS A 36 14.49 -6.13 13.58
CA LYS A 36 14.44 -5.21 14.72
C LYS A 36 13.99 -3.80 14.34
N LEU A 37 13.06 -3.69 13.40
CA LEU A 37 12.41 -2.41 13.10
C LEU A 37 11.59 -1.93 14.31
N PRO A 38 11.28 -0.63 14.40
CA PRO A 38 10.44 -0.10 15.47
C PRO A 38 9.08 -0.82 15.58
N PRO A 39 8.52 -1.01 16.79
CA PRO A 39 7.25 -1.70 17.00
C PRO A 39 6.10 -1.18 16.14
N GLU A 40 6.01 0.15 15.99
CA GLU A 40 5.00 0.83 15.18
C GLU A 40 5.10 0.48 13.69
N VAL A 41 6.31 0.23 13.17
CA VAL A 41 6.52 -0.23 11.79
C VAL A 41 6.08 -1.68 11.64
N ILE A 42 6.40 -2.53 12.63
CA ILE A 42 6.01 -3.95 12.63
C ILE A 42 4.48 -4.07 12.62
N GLU A 43 3.80 -3.31 13.47
CA GLU A 43 2.34 -3.27 13.57
C GLU A 43 1.70 -2.69 12.30
N ALA A 44 2.22 -1.58 11.76
CA ALA A 44 1.72 -1.01 10.51
C ALA A 44 1.79 -2.01 9.34
N VAL A 45 2.89 -2.77 9.25
CA VAL A 45 3.03 -3.84 8.25
C VAL A 45 2.05 -4.98 8.48
N LEU A 46 1.64 -5.28 9.71
CA LEU A 46 0.61 -6.29 9.97
C LEU A 46 -0.80 -5.82 9.58
N LEU A 47 -1.07 -4.52 9.73
CA LEU A 47 -2.41 -3.93 9.65
C LEU A 47 -2.74 -3.24 8.32
N HIS A 48 -1.78 -3.07 7.40
CA HIS A 48 -1.98 -2.26 6.18
C HIS A 48 -3.07 -2.75 5.20
N HIS A 49 -3.66 -3.93 5.40
CA HIS A 49 -4.84 -4.42 4.67
C HIS A 49 -6.09 -4.58 5.56
N ARG A 50 -6.05 -4.03 6.78
CA ARG A 50 -7.07 -4.20 7.82
C ARG A 50 -7.46 -2.82 8.40
N PRO A 51 -8.20 -1.98 7.66
CA PRO A 51 -8.53 -0.62 8.10
C PRO A 51 -9.23 -0.57 9.47
N VAL A 52 -10.20 -1.46 9.70
CA VAL A 52 -10.92 -1.56 10.98
C VAL A 52 -9.99 -1.89 12.16
N ALA A 53 -8.96 -2.72 11.93
CA ALA A 53 -7.99 -3.04 12.97
C ALA A 53 -6.98 -1.89 13.17
N ALA A 54 -6.60 -1.20 12.08
CA ALA A 54 -5.71 -0.05 12.14
C ALA A 54 -6.32 1.14 12.91
N GLU A 55 -7.64 1.34 12.84
CA GLU A 55 -8.36 2.37 13.60
C GLU A 55 -8.14 2.27 15.11
N HIS A 56 -7.92 1.05 15.62
CA HIS A 56 -7.74 0.76 17.04
C HIS A 56 -6.27 0.54 17.44
N ALA A 57 -5.33 0.71 16.51
CA ALA A 57 -3.91 0.52 16.75
C ALA A 57 -3.27 1.71 17.46
N GLU A 58 -2.01 1.56 17.89
CA GLU A 58 -1.23 2.69 18.38
C GLU A 58 -1.14 3.81 17.32
N PRO A 59 -1.23 5.10 17.69
CA PRO A 59 -1.41 6.20 16.73
C PRO A 59 -0.35 6.26 15.62
N HIS A 60 0.90 5.94 15.94
CA HIS A 60 2.00 5.93 14.97
C HIS A 60 1.88 4.74 13.99
N ALA A 61 1.48 3.57 14.47
CA ALA A 61 1.26 2.40 13.63
C ALA A 61 0.06 2.62 12.69
N ALA A 62 -1.04 3.18 13.21
CA ALA A 62 -2.21 3.57 12.43
C ALA A 62 -1.83 4.57 11.32
N SER A 63 -1.06 5.61 11.66
CA SER A 63 -0.59 6.62 10.70
C SER A 63 0.26 6.00 9.59
N LEU A 64 1.19 5.10 9.94
CA LEU A 64 2.05 4.40 8.96
C LEU A 64 1.25 3.44 8.07
N ALA A 65 0.31 2.68 8.62
CA ALA A 65 -0.56 1.79 7.84
C ALA A 65 -1.41 2.59 6.84
N THR A 66 -1.99 3.70 7.31
CA THR A 66 -2.75 4.64 6.49
C THR A 66 -1.90 5.27 5.39
N LEU A 67 -0.65 5.65 5.69
CA LEU A 67 0.27 6.17 4.67
C LEU A 67 0.52 5.15 3.56
N VAL A 68 0.68 3.87 3.90
CA VAL A 68 0.80 2.80 2.91
C VAL A 68 -0.47 2.68 2.07
N ALA A 69 -1.66 2.78 2.67
CA ALA A 69 -2.93 2.74 1.95
C ALA A 69 -3.09 3.93 0.98
N VAL A 70 -2.74 5.15 1.40
CA VAL A 70 -2.69 6.35 0.53
C VAL A 70 -1.73 6.11 -0.64
N GLY A 71 -0.53 5.58 -0.38
CA GLY A 71 0.43 5.26 -1.44
C GLY A 71 -0.11 4.25 -2.46
N ARG A 72 -0.87 3.23 -2.01
CA ARG A 72 -1.56 2.29 -2.91
C ARG A 72 -2.64 3.01 -3.73
N ARG A 73 -3.47 3.84 -3.09
CA ARG A 73 -4.51 4.63 -3.76
C ARG A 73 -3.95 5.53 -4.84
N LEU A 74 -2.83 6.22 -4.57
CA LEU A 74 -2.12 7.08 -5.51
C LEU A 74 -1.53 6.30 -6.69
N ARG A 75 -1.00 5.09 -6.44
CA ARG A 75 -0.37 4.26 -7.47
C ARG A 75 -1.39 3.53 -8.36
N ASP A 76 -2.40 2.93 -7.74
CA ASP A 76 -3.28 1.95 -8.38
C ASP A 76 -4.63 2.57 -8.82
N GLY A 77 -4.93 3.80 -8.38
CA GLY A 77 -6.21 4.45 -8.67
C GLY A 77 -7.33 3.98 -7.73
N PRO A 78 -8.61 4.17 -8.08
CA PRO A 78 -9.73 3.89 -7.20
C PRO A 78 -9.87 2.40 -6.87
N SER A 79 -10.25 2.08 -5.63
CA SER A 79 -10.48 0.71 -5.16
C SER A 79 -11.58 0.67 -4.11
N ASP A 80 -12.33 -0.43 -4.03
CA ASP A 80 -13.41 -0.59 -3.05
C ASP A 80 -12.92 -0.50 -1.60
N GLU A 81 -11.71 -1.02 -1.30
CA GLU A 81 -11.06 -0.95 0.03
C GLU A 81 -10.84 0.50 0.50
N TRP A 82 -10.80 1.47 -0.42
CA TRP A 82 -10.47 2.85 -0.10
C TRP A 82 -11.51 3.52 0.81
N ALA A 83 -12.78 3.13 0.70
CA ALA A 83 -13.85 3.70 1.52
C ALA A 83 -13.58 3.53 3.03
N ASP A 84 -12.95 2.43 3.41
CA ASP A 84 -12.60 2.15 4.81
C ASP A 84 -11.31 2.88 5.25
N TRP A 85 -10.43 3.24 4.32
CA TRP A 85 -9.17 3.94 4.61
C TRP A 85 -9.29 5.47 4.57
N ALA A 86 -10.24 6.01 3.79
CA ALA A 86 -10.40 7.47 3.63
C ALA A 86 -10.60 8.21 4.96
N PRO A 87 -11.44 7.74 5.92
CA PRO A 87 -11.58 8.41 7.21
C PRO A 87 -10.28 8.41 8.03
N LEU A 88 -9.48 7.34 7.93
CA LEU A 88 -8.18 7.24 8.61
C LEU A 88 -7.14 8.17 7.96
N ALA A 89 -7.17 8.36 6.65
CA ALA A 89 -6.29 9.30 5.94
C ALA A 89 -6.55 10.74 6.40
N GLU A 90 -7.82 11.12 6.56
CA GLU A 90 -8.18 12.43 7.07
C GLU A 90 -7.78 12.58 8.55
N SER A 91 -8.10 11.61 9.40
CA SER A 91 -7.85 11.72 10.84
C SER A 91 -6.39 11.64 11.25
N HIS A 92 -5.59 10.77 10.61
CA HIS A 92 -4.19 10.54 10.98
C HIS A 92 -3.20 11.38 10.18
N LEU A 93 -3.53 11.74 8.94
CA LEU A 93 -2.60 12.42 8.03
C LEU A 93 -3.10 13.80 7.60
N GLY A 94 -4.36 14.17 7.90
CA GLY A 94 -4.96 15.41 7.42
C GLY A 94 -5.17 15.43 5.90
N LEU A 95 -5.25 14.25 5.27
CA LEU A 95 -5.42 14.09 3.82
C LEU A 95 -6.86 13.76 3.48
N ASP A 96 -7.60 14.74 2.97
CA ASP A 96 -8.95 14.54 2.47
C ASP A 96 -8.97 13.96 1.04
N GLU A 97 -10.15 13.54 0.57
CA GLU A 97 -10.32 12.95 -0.77
C GLU A 97 -9.89 13.92 -1.89
N GLN A 98 -10.04 15.24 -1.68
CA GLN A 98 -9.71 16.24 -2.70
C GLN A 98 -8.19 16.35 -2.87
N ALA A 99 -7.44 16.39 -1.76
CA ALA A 99 -5.98 16.38 -1.77
C ALA A 99 -5.44 15.14 -2.49
N ILE A 100 -5.99 13.97 -2.19
CA ILE A 100 -5.57 12.70 -2.80
C ILE A 100 -5.95 12.64 -4.29
N CYS A 101 -7.14 13.12 -4.68
CA CYS A 101 -7.54 13.20 -6.08
C CYS A 101 -6.71 14.20 -6.91
N PHE A 102 -6.32 15.34 -6.32
CA PHE A 102 -5.46 16.33 -6.97
C PHE A 102 -4.07 15.75 -7.26
N ASP A 103 -3.48 15.05 -6.29
CA ASP A 103 -2.18 14.40 -6.46
C ASP A 103 -2.25 13.24 -7.45
N LEU A 104 -3.34 12.47 -7.47
CA LEU A 104 -3.60 11.47 -8.52
C LEU A 104 -3.55 12.07 -9.93
N ALA A 105 -4.17 13.24 -10.14
CA ALA A 105 -4.13 13.90 -11.45
C ALA A 105 -2.72 14.37 -11.83
N THR A 106 -1.86 14.62 -10.84
CA THR A 106 -0.47 15.05 -11.04
C THR A 106 0.47 13.87 -11.27
N VAL A 107 0.32 12.78 -10.50
CA VAL A 107 1.14 11.55 -10.57
C VAL A 107 0.74 10.66 -11.75
N ALA A 108 -0.54 10.63 -12.13
CA ALA A 108 -1.03 9.83 -13.26
C ALA A 108 -0.72 10.43 -14.63
N ARG A 109 -0.02 11.58 -14.71
CA ARG A 109 0.58 12.00 -15.99
C ARG A 109 1.61 10.94 -16.38
N PRO A 110 1.45 10.22 -17.51
CA PRO A 110 2.52 9.36 -18.00
C PRO A 110 3.77 10.23 -18.12
N SER A 111 4.86 9.79 -17.51
CA SER A 111 6.14 10.46 -17.59
C SER A 111 6.40 10.82 -19.05
N GLN A 112 6.42 12.11 -19.36
CA GLN A 112 6.78 12.66 -20.67
C GLN A 112 8.25 12.40 -21.06
N PHE A 113 8.92 11.47 -20.38
CA PHE A 113 10.22 10.96 -20.73
C PHE A 113 10.07 9.96 -21.88
N ALA A 114 9.76 10.49 -23.06
CA ALA A 114 10.00 9.77 -24.30
C ALA A 114 11.51 9.58 -24.44
N TYR A 115 11.97 8.32 -24.48
CA TYR A 115 13.32 8.02 -24.93
C TYR A 115 13.43 8.46 -26.41
N PRO A 116 14.45 9.24 -26.80
CA PRO A 116 14.64 9.54 -28.21
C PRO A 116 14.93 8.24 -28.98
N PRO A 117 14.43 8.09 -30.22
CA PRO A 117 14.83 6.97 -31.06
C PRO A 117 16.33 7.07 -31.36
N GLY A 118 17.06 5.98 -31.12
CA GLY A 118 18.45 5.81 -31.53
C GLY A 118 18.59 5.54 -33.02
#